data_AF-A0A7Z7B1A0-F1
#
_entry.id   AF-A0A7Z7B1A0-F1
#
_cell.length_a   1.000
_cell.length_b   1.000
_cell.length_c   1.000
_cell.angle_alpha   90.00
_cell.angle_beta   90.00
_cell.angle_gamma   90.00
#
_symmetry.space_group_name_H-M   'P 1'
#
loop_
_entity.id
_entity.type
_entity.pdbx_description
1 polymer ?
#
loop_
_entity_poly.entity_id
_entity_poly.type
_entity_poly.pdbx_seq_one_letter_code
_entity_poly.pdbx_strand_id
1 'polypeptide(L)'
;MKYKLILLFILVAIVLMGAPMVSAKSSYLSSFNQHYNTGDTRLNTCDLCHSGSNGGSLNPYGRAYSNTMSFTGIEGQDSDGDGFTNLEEINALTFPGDPTDYPVIETVATVNTTPEVIESVVTESVVNDTTNISAQDNAETTGTTTSDQQSPGFESIIAVFTILAALYLGKK
;
A
#
# COMPACT_ATOMS: atom_id res chain seq x y z
N MET A 1 -40.74 -7.55 38.57
CA MET A 1 -40.62 -6.36 37.68
C MET A 1 -39.17 -5.88 37.51
N LYS A 2 -38.38 -5.82 38.58
CA LYS A 2 -36.97 -5.36 38.52
C LYS A 2 -36.05 -6.23 37.63
N TYR A 3 -36.21 -7.56 37.65
CA TYR A 3 -35.43 -8.47 36.81
C TYR A 3 -35.78 -8.39 35.31
N LYS A 4 -37.01 -7.98 34.96
CA LYS A 4 -37.41 -7.75 33.55
C LYS A 4 -36.76 -6.49 32.99
N LEU A 5 -36.64 -5.44 33.80
CA LEU A 5 -35.91 -4.21 33.45
C LEU A 5 -34.40 -4.46 33.35
N ILE A 6 -33.83 -5.28 34.23
CA ILE A 6 -32.41 -5.67 34.17
C ILE A 6 -32.11 -6.54 32.94
N LEU A 7 -32.98 -7.51 32.62
CA LEU A 7 -32.84 -8.31 31.39
C LEU A 7 -32.95 -7.46 30.12
N LEU A 8 -33.87 -6.49 30.09
CA LEU A 8 -33.99 -5.54 28.99
C LEU A 8 -32.71 -4.71 28.82
N PHE A 9 -32.13 -4.22 29.92
CA PHE A 9 -30.90 -3.43 29.90
C PHE A 9 -29.69 -4.24 29.42
N ILE A 10 -29.56 -5.49 29.85
CA ILE A 10 -28.47 -6.38 29.39
C ILE A 10 -28.63 -6.71 27.91
N LEU A 11 -29.86 -6.94 27.44
CA LEU A 11 -30.14 -7.24 26.04
C LEU A 11 -29.84 -6.03 25.14
N VAL A 12 -30.13 -4.81 25.59
CA VAL A 12 -29.77 -3.56 24.89
C VAL A 12 -28.25 -3.31 24.91
N ALA A 13 -27.56 -3.60 26.01
CA ALA A 13 -26.11 -3.43 26.12
C ALA A 13 -25.32 -4.39 25.20
N ILE A 14 -25.77 -5.64 25.06
CA ILE A 14 -25.17 -6.63 24.15
C ILE A 14 -25.34 -6.20 22.67
N VAL A 15 -26.45 -5.54 22.34
CA VAL A 15 -26.69 -5.01 20.99
C VAL A 15 -25.79 -3.80 20.67
N LEU A 16 -25.35 -3.04 21.69
CA LEU A 16 -24.53 -1.83 21.51
C LEU A 16 -23.01 -2.10 21.42
N MET A 17 -22.54 -3.22 21.94
CA MET A 17 -21.11 -3.58 21.95
C MET A 17 -20.63 -4.28 20.66
N GLY A 18 -21.53 -4.54 19.70
CA GLY A 18 -21.27 -5.30 18.49
C GLY A 18 -21.03 -4.48 17.22
N ALA A 19 -20.74 -3.18 17.30
CA ALA A 19 -20.40 -2.39 16.11
C ALA A 19 -18.89 -2.54 15.80
N PRO A 20 -18.48 -3.34 14.79
CA PRO A 20 -17.11 -3.29 14.32
C PRO A 20 -16.86 -1.90 13.75
N MET A 21 -15.78 -1.27 14.20
CA MET A 21 -15.24 -0.06 13.59
C MET A 21 -14.71 -0.46 12.21
N VAL A 22 -15.53 -0.30 11.17
CA VAL A 22 -15.12 -0.55 9.79
C VAL A 22 -14.18 0.56 9.36
N SER A 23 -12.88 0.29 9.38
CA SER A 23 -11.94 0.97 8.50
C SER A 23 -11.82 0.11 7.25
N ALA A 24 -12.64 0.40 6.24
CA ALA A 24 -12.55 -0.28 4.96
C ALA A 24 -11.34 0.28 4.18
N LYS A 25 -10.13 -0.09 4.59
CA LYS A 25 -8.94 0.12 3.76
C LYS A 25 -9.05 -0.80 2.54
N SER A 26 -8.70 -0.31 1.36
CA SER A 26 -8.67 -1.17 0.18
C SER A 26 -7.62 -2.28 0.36
N SER A 27 -7.84 -3.43 -0.28
CA SER A 27 -6.85 -4.52 -0.30
C SER A 27 -5.51 -4.03 -0.87
N TYR A 28 -5.55 -3.16 -1.88
CA TYR A 28 -4.36 -2.56 -2.48
C TYR A 28 -3.55 -1.71 -1.48
N LEU A 29 -4.23 -0.87 -0.69
CA LEU A 29 -3.55 -0.07 0.34
C LEU A 29 -2.96 -0.98 1.42
N SER A 30 -3.67 -2.05 1.81
CA SER A 30 -3.14 -3.05 2.75
C SER A 30 -1.90 -3.76 2.20
N SER A 31 -1.93 -4.17 0.92
CA SER A 31 -0.79 -4.79 0.24
C SER A 31 0.40 -3.84 0.10
N PHE A 32 0.15 -2.57 -0.24
CA PHE A 32 1.18 -1.54 -0.27
C PHE A 32 1.85 -1.39 1.10
N ASN A 33 1.05 -1.25 2.16
CA ASN A 33 1.56 -1.10 3.52
C ASN A 33 2.33 -2.32 4.00
N GLN A 34 1.92 -3.52 3.61
CA GLN A 34 2.66 -4.74 3.92
C GLN A 34 3.98 -4.80 3.16
N HIS A 35 3.98 -4.39 1.89
CA HIS A 35 5.15 -4.44 1.02
C HIS A 35 6.25 -3.47 1.47
N TYR A 36 5.88 -2.23 1.81
CA TYR A 36 6.82 -1.18 2.21
C TYR A 36 6.90 -0.93 3.72
N ASN A 37 6.15 -1.70 4.52
CA ASN A 37 6.02 -1.50 5.98
C ASN A 37 5.57 -0.08 6.37
N THR A 38 4.65 0.51 5.60
CA THR A 38 4.17 1.91 5.77
C THR A 38 2.88 2.04 6.58
N GLY A 39 2.43 0.95 7.23
CA GLY A 39 1.13 0.86 7.90
C GLY A 39 0.88 1.94 8.97
N ASP A 40 1.93 2.45 9.61
CA ASP A 40 1.81 3.49 10.65
C ASP A 40 2.34 4.86 10.20
N THR A 41 2.45 5.07 8.88
CA THR A 41 3.00 6.30 8.29
C THR A 41 1.92 7.15 7.63
N ARG A 42 2.28 8.36 7.20
CA ARG A 42 1.40 9.24 6.41
C ARG A 42 0.99 8.65 5.06
N LEU A 43 1.70 7.65 4.55
CA LEU A 43 1.36 6.96 3.29
C LEU A 43 0.18 6.00 3.45
N ASN A 44 -0.25 5.69 4.68
CA ASN A 44 -1.39 4.81 4.93
C ASN A 44 -2.76 5.51 4.78
N THR A 45 -2.96 6.18 3.64
CA THR A 45 -4.18 6.90 3.26
C THR A 45 -4.57 6.58 1.81
N CYS A 46 -5.82 6.82 1.44
CA CYS A 46 -6.27 6.72 0.06
C CYS A 46 -5.55 7.72 -0.86
N ASP A 47 -5.01 8.81 -0.28
CA ASP A 47 -4.33 9.86 -1.03
C ASP A 47 -3.04 9.37 -1.72
N LEU A 48 -2.49 8.23 -1.26
CA LEU A 48 -1.38 7.54 -1.92
C LEU A 48 -1.65 7.25 -3.40
N CYS A 49 -2.88 6.82 -3.73
CA CYS A 49 -3.26 6.46 -5.10
C CYS A 49 -4.27 7.43 -5.72
N HIS A 50 -4.85 8.34 -4.95
CA HIS A 50 -5.97 9.17 -5.37
C HIS A 50 -5.77 10.64 -5.00
N SER A 51 -6.15 11.58 -5.88
CA SER A 51 -6.02 13.02 -5.61
C SER A 51 -7.19 13.62 -4.81
N GLY A 52 -8.03 12.80 -4.18
CA GLY A 52 -9.25 13.28 -3.51
C GLY A 52 -9.61 12.46 -2.29
N SER A 53 -10.15 13.16 -1.28
CA SER A 53 -10.54 12.56 0.01
C SER A 53 -11.47 11.37 -0.20
N ASN A 54 -11.09 10.21 0.34
CA ASN A 54 -11.81 8.94 0.28
C ASN A 54 -11.75 8.20 -1.07
N GLY A 55 -10.70 8.38 -1.87
CA GLY A 55 -10.47 7.53 -3.05
C GLY A 55 -11.11 8.07 -4.33
N GLY A 56 -10.93 9.37 -4.60
CA GLY A 56 -11.40 10.04 -5.82
C GLY A 56 -10.72 9.56 -7.12
N SER A 57 -10.42 10.48 -8.05
CA SER A 57 -9.66 10.10 -9.25
C SER A 57 -8.26 9.62 -8.90
N LEU A 58 -7.73 8.67 -9.69
CA LEU A 58 -6.35 8.22 -9.52
C LEU A 58 -5.39 9.39 -9.74
N ASN A 59 -4.44 9.55 -8.81
CA ASN A 59 -3.30 10.42 -9.00
C ASN A 59 -2.31 9.78 -10.01
N PRO A 60 -1.21 10.46 -10.38
CA PRO A 60 -0.23 9.91 -11.30
C PRO A 60 0.35 8.55 -10.88
N TYR A 61 0.72 8.37 -9.60
CA TYR A 61 1.19 7.09 -9.04
C TYR A 61 0.14 5.97 -9.15
N GLY A 62 -1.10 6.24 -8.73
CA GLY A 62 -2.21 5.30 -8.79
C GLY A 62 -2.51 4.87 -10.22
N ARG A 63 -2.37 5.77 -11.20
CA ARG A 63 -2.45 5.43 -12.64
C ARG A 63 -1.29 4.54 -13.08
N ALA A 64 -0.06 4.86 -12.70
CA ALA A 64 1.11 4.04 -13.00
C ALA A 64 0.95 2.62 -12.46
N TYR A 65 0.53 2.49 -11.20
CA TYR A 65 0.20 1.21 -10.59
C TYR A 65 -0.94 0.50 -11.31
N SER A 66 -2.02 1.19 -11.69
CA SER A 66 -3.16 0.56 -12.37
C SER A 66 -2.81 -0.06 -13.72
N ASN A 67 -1.76 0.43 -14.40
CA ASN A 67 -1.32 -0.10 -15.67
C ASN A 67 -0.49 -1.39 -15.54
N THR A 68 0.26 -1.53 -14.45
CA THR A 68 1.22 -2.64 -14.26
C THR A 68 0.75 -3.66 -13.21
N MET A 69 -0.10 -3.23 -12.29
CA MET A 69 -0.51 -3.96 -11.08
C MET A 69 0.68 -4.46 -10.26
N SER A 70 1.82 -3.77 -10.34
CA SER A 70 3.09 -4.17 -9.72
C SER A 70 3.76 -2.99 -9.05
N PHE A 71 3.98 -3.07 -7.73
CA PHE A 71 4.70 -2.03 -6.98
C PHE A 71 6.15 -1.95 -7.46
N THR A 72 6.87 -3.08 -7.49
CA THR A 72 8.25 -3.16 -7.98
C THR A 72 8.38 -2.77 -9.45
N GLY A 73 7.33 -2.98 -10.26
CA GLY A 73 7.31 -2.60 -11.67
C GLY A 73 7.28 -1.07 -11.91
N ILE A 74 6.95 -0.27 -10.89
CA ILE A 74 6.90 1.18 -10.99
C ILE A 74 7.89 1.89 -10.05
N GLU A 75 8.64 1.17 -9.21
CA GLU A 75 9.57 1.77 -8.23
C GLU A 75 10.55 2.78 -8.82
N GLY A 76 11.07 2.51 -10.03
CA GLY A 76 12.02 3.40 -10.72
C GLY A 76 11.38 4.46 -11.62
N GLN A 77 10.05 4.61 -11.59
CA GLN A 77 9.35 5.68 -12.31
C GLN A 77 9.25 6.92 -11.41
N ASP A 78 9.33 8.09 -12.01
CA ASP A 78 8.92 9.37 -11.43
C ASP A 78 7.50 9.64 -11.93
N SER A 79 6.49 9.29 -11.13
CA SER A 79 5.10 9.24 -11.62
C SER A 79 4.48 10.63 -11.77
N ASP A 80 4.85 11.58 -10.91
CA ASP A 80 4.30 12.93 -10.86
C ASP A 80 5.22 14.01 -11.46
N GLY A 81 6.47 13.66 -11.78
CA GLY A 81 7.40 14.46 -12.56
C GLY A 81 8.20 15.46 -11.73
N ASP A 82 8.40 15.20 -10.45
CA ASP A 82 9.11 16.09 -9.54
C ASP A 82 10.64 15.86 -9.47
N GLY A 83 11.12 14.83 -10.15
CA GLY A 83 12.53 14.46 -10.23
C GLY A 83 12.97 13.37 -9.24
N PHE A 84 12.06 12.81 -8.44
CA PHE A 84 12.32 11.67 -7.57
C PHE A 84 11.58 10.42 -8.07
N THR A 85 12.20 9.26 -7.90
CA THR A 85 11.52 8.00 -8.19
C THR A 85 10.52 7.66 -7.09
N ASN A 86 9.46 6.93 -7.45
CA ASN A 86 8.45 6.46 -6.52
C ASN A 86 9.07 5.78 -5.28
N LEU A 87 10.13 4.99 -5.45
CA LEU A 87 10.80 4.33 -4.33
C LEU A 87 11.57 5.29 -3.43
N GLU A 88 12.22 6.32 -3.99
CA GLU A 88 12.91 7.35 -3.20
C GLU A 88 11.92 8.09 -2.30
N GLU A 89 10.76 8.43 -2.84
CA GLU A 89 9.68 9.10 -2.12
C GLU A 89 9.04 8.22 -1.05
N ILE A 90 8.72 6.97 -1.37
CA ILE A 90 8.17 6.02 -0.40
C ILE A 90 9.13 5.84 0.79
N ASN A 91 10.44 5.75 0.53
CA ASN A 91 11.45 5.67 1.58
C ASN A 91 11.58 6.97 2.38
N ALA A 92 11.35 8.12 1.75
CA ALA A 92 11.31 9.43 2.39
C ALA A 92 9.96 9.75 3.07
N LEU A 93 8.98 8.84 2.97
CA LEU A 93 7.61 9.03 3.45
C LEU A 93 6.89 10.21 2.79
N THR A 94 7.17 10.47 1.51
CA THR A 94 6.48 11.45 0.66
C THR A 94 5.58 10.75 -0.37
N PHE A 95 4.61 11.49 -0.92
CA PHE A 95 3.56 10.92 -1.78
C PHE A 95 4.00 10.88 -3.25
N PRO A 96 4.22 9.68 -3.84
CA PRO A 96 4.75 9.54 -5.21
C PRO A 96 3.83 9.95 -6.37
N GLY A 97 2.68 10.54 -6.03
CA GLY A 97 1.70 11.05 -6.98
C GLY A 97 1.33 12.50 -6.69
N ASP A 98 2.10 13.20 -5.88
CA ASP A 98 1.93 14.61 -5.55
C ASP A 98 3.26 15.35 -5.77
N PRO A 99 3.40 16.12 -6.88
CA PRO A 99 4.66 16.78 -7.23
C PRO A 99 5.02 17.94 -6.30
N THR A 100 4.24 18.17 -5.24
CA THR A 100 4.49 19.16 -4.19
C THR A 100 4.91 18.54 -2.86
N ASP A 101 4.92 17.21 -2.74
CA ASP A 101 5.36 16.46 -1.56
C ASP A 101 6.52 15.55 -1.93
N TYR A 102 7.73 16.10 -1.83
CA TYR A 102 8.96 15.43 -2.29
C TYR A 102 10.08 15.46 -1.24
N PRO A 103 11.08 14.57 -1.34
CA PRO A 103 12.22 14.53 -0.44
C PRO A 103 12.96 15.88 -0.40
N VAL A 104 13.21 16.39 0.80
CA VAL A 104 14.06 17.57 0.97
C VAL A 104 15.52 17.12 0.83
N ILE A 105 16.16 17.52 -0.26
CA ILE A 105 17.62 17.39 -0.39
C ILE A 105 18.24 18.44 0.52
N GLU A 106 18.78 18.03 1.66
CA GLU A 106 19.67 18.89 2.42
C GLU A 106 20.90 19.18 1.54
N THR A 107 20.89 20.36 0.94
CA THR A 107 22.07 20.90 0.28
C THR A 107 23.09 21.17 1.37
N VAL A 108 23.94 20.19 1.63
CA VAL A 108 25.18 20.41 2.37
C VAL A 108 25.92 21.48 1.58
N ALA A 109 25.92 22.71 2.10
CA ALA A 109 26.51 23.85 1.45
C ALA A 109 27.99 23.56 1.17
N THR A 110 28.28 23.12 -0.06
CA THR A 110 29.63 23.06 -0.57
C THR A 110 30.17 24.48 -0.50
N VAL A 111 31.11 24.70 0.41
CA VAL A 111 31.86 25.95 0.56
C VAL A 111 32.49 26.25 -0.80
N ASN A 112 31.85 27.18 -1.51
CA ASN A 112 32.20 27.59 -2.85
C ASN A 112 33.52 28.38 -2.78
N THR A 113 34.64 27.69 -2.94
CA THR A 113 35.93 28.34 -3.16
C THR A 113 36.17 28.35 -4.66
N THR A 114 35.80 29.47 -5.29
CA THR A 114 36.10 29.85 -6.67
C THR A 114 37.62 29.95 -6.87
N PRO A 115 38.17 29.35 -7.94
CA PRO A 115 38.75 30.13 -9.04
C PRO A 115 38.23 29.60 -10.40
N GLU A 116 37.57 30.44 -11.18
CA GLU A 116 38.18 31.16 -12.31
C GLU A 116 38.46 30.25 -13.53
N VAL A 117 37.51 30.29 -14.48
CA VAL A 117 37.66 30.31 -15.96
C VAL A 117 38.70 29.39 -16.59
N ILE A 118 38.27 28.39 -17.41
CA ILE A 118 38.66 28.30 -18.84
C ILE A 118 37.58 27.59 -19.68
N GLU A 119 37.25 28.25 -20.79
CA GLU A 119 36.39 27.95 -21.92
C GLU A 119 37.05 27.01 -22.95
N SER A 120 36.32 26.03 -23.51
CA SER A 120 36.56 25.41 -24.85
C SER A 120 35.58 24.24 -25.10
N VAL A 121 34.63 24.32 -26.04
CA VAL A 121 34.78 24.11 -27.51
C VAL A 121 34.49 22.65 -27.94
N VAL A 122 33.30 22.49 -28.55
CA VAL A 122 33.00 21.78 -29.82
C VAL A 122 32.76 20.25 -29.87
N THR A 123 31.56 19.93 -30.39
CA THR A 123 31.02 18.80 -31.18
C THR A 123 31.89 17.58 -31.50
N GLU A 124 31.31 16.37 -31.54
CA GLU A 124 30.78 15.71 -32.76
C GLU A 124 30.39 14.23 -32.50
N SER A 125 29.43 13.78 -33.31
CA SER A 125 28.71 12.51 -33.43
C SER A 125 29.56 11.25 -33.60
N VAL A 126 29.11 10.08 -33.11
CA VAL A 126 29.31 8.79 -33.80
C VAL A 126 28.09 7.87 -33.64
N VAL A 127 27.51 7.55 -34.80
CA VAL A 127 26.53 6.47 -35.07
C VAL A 127 27.30 5.19 -35.36
N ASN A 128 26.78 4.04 -34.90
CA ASN A 128 26.97 2.69 -35.47
C ASN A 128 25.90 1.81 -34.80
N ASP A 129 24.71 1.59 -35.37
CA ASP A 129 24.36 0.70 -36.49
C ASP A 129 24.89 -0.75 -36.38
N THR A 130 23.91 -1.66 -36.34
CA THR A 130 23.79 -2.89 -37.15
C THR A 130 23.57 -4.18 -36.34
N THR A 131 22.29 -4.58 -36.29
CA THR A 131 21.66 -5.90 -36.62
C THR A 131 22.47 -7.19 -36.34
N ASN A 132 21.91 -8.35 -35.97
CA ASN A 132 20.73 -9.02 -36.50
C ASN A 132 20.58 -10.43 -35.87
N ILE A 133 19.40 -11.04 -36.03
CA ILE A 133 19.10 -12.50 -36.05
C ILE A 133 19.04 -13.20 -34.67
N SER A 134 18.05 -14.03 -34.30
CA SER A 134 16.78 -14.52 -34.87
C SER A 134 16.20 -15.53 -33.86
N ALA A 135 14.86 -15.63 -33.80
CA ALA A 135 13.98 -16.80 -33.60
C ALA A 135 14.47 -18.00 -32.75
N GLN A 136 13.67 -18.73 -31.97
CA GLN A 136 12.25 -19.06 -32.02
C GLN A 136 11.94 -19.99 -30.83
N ASP A 137 10.68 -20.01 -30.40
CA ASP A 137 9.91 -21.19 -29.97
C ASP A 137 10.28 -21.95 -28.68
N ASN A 138 9.35 -21.96 -27.71
CA ASN A 138 8.49 -23.14 -27.48
C ASN A 138 7.50 -22.93 -26.32
N ALA A 139 6.22 -23.09 -26.68
CA ALA A 139 5.16 -23.84 -25.99
C ALA A 139 5.05 -23.87 -24.44
N GLU A 140 3.90 -23.36 -23.98
CA GLU A 140 2.87 -24.06 -23.19
C GLU A 140 3.28 -24.93 -21.99
N THR A 141 2.83 -24.55 -20.79
CA THR A 141 2.30 -25.50 -19.80
C THR A 141 1.31 -24.81 -18.86
N THR A 142 0.06 -25.20 -19.03
CA THR A 142 -1.09 -25.10 -18.12
C THR A 142 -0.73 -25.53 -16.70
N GLY A 143 -1.12 -24.70 -15.71
CA GLY A 143 -0.95 -25.00 -14.29
C GLY A 143 -1.87 -24.18 -13.41
N THR A 144 -3.18 -24.40 -13.54
CA THR A 144 -4.17 -24.00 -12.52
C THR A 144 -3.79 -24.60 -11.17
N THR A 145 -3.48 -23.76 -10.19
CA THR A 145 -3.62 -24.11 -8.77
C THR A 145 -4.38 -23.00 -8.06
N THR A 146 -5.69 -23.16 -8.01
CA THR A 146 -6.55 -22.57 -7.00
C THR A 146 -6.09 -23.14 -5.66
N SER A 147 -5.42 -22.33 -4.84
CA SER A 147 -5.16 -22.67 -3.44
C SER A 147 -6.00 -21.73 -2.59
N ASP A 148 -6.97 -22.32 -1.91
CA ASP A 148 -7.93 -21.70 -1.04
C ASP A 148 -7.26 -20.74 -0.04
N GLN A 149 -7.62 -19.46 -0.12
CA GLN A 149 -7.37 -18.49 0.95
C GLN A 149 -8.33 -18.77 2.10
N GLN A 150 -7.90 -19.66 3.00
CA GLN A 150 -8.55 -19.85 4.28
C GLN A 150 -8.29 -18.65 5.19
N SER A 151 -9.32 -17.83 5.36
CA SER A 151 -9.37 -16.76 6.37
C SER A 151 -9.24 -17.36 7.79
N PRO A 152 -8.28 -16.94 8.63
CA PRO A 152 -8.21 -17.37 10.02
C PRO A 152 -9.17 -16.50 10.85
N GLY A 153 -10.33 -17.06 11.23
CA GLY A 153 -11.30 -16.27 11.97
C GLY A 153 -12.47 -16.98 12.64
N PHE A 154 -12.37 -18.26 13.07
CA PHE A 154 -13.47 -18.88 13.84
C PHE A 154 -13.09 -19.88 14.94
N GLU A 155 -11.84 -20.01 15.36
CA GLU A 155 -11.48 -21.02 16.37
C GLU A 155 -11.69 -20.57 17.83
N SER A 156 -11.93 -19.28 18.10
CA SER A 156 -12.02 -18.80 19.50
C SER A 156 -13.42 -18.88 20.14
N ILE A 157 -14.45 -19.26 19.39
CA ILE A 157 -15.85 -19.20 19.91
C ILE A 157 -16.24 -20.49 20.65
N ILE A 158 -15.60 -21.63 20.41
CA ILE A 158 -16.04 -22.91 20.98
C ILE A 158 -15.68 -23.01 22.49
N ALA A 159 -14.63 -22.34 22.95
CA ALA A 159 -14.19 -22.42 24.35
C ALA A 159 -15.09 -21.67 25.35
N VAL A 160 -15.79 -20.61 24.93
CA VAL A 160 -16.64 -19.82 25.83
C VAL A 160 -18.00 -20.48 26.06
N PHE A 161 -18.54 -21.18 25.07
CA PHE A 161 -19.84 -21.87 25.18
C PHE A 161 -19.79 -23.14 26.04
N THR A 162 -18.65 -23.83 26.12
CA THR A 162 -18.51 -25.04 26.96
C THR A 162 -18.51 -24.71 28.45
N ILE A 163 -17.93 -23.57 28.85
CA ILE A 163 -17.90 -23.13 30.25
C ILE A 163 -19.30 -22.70 30.73
N LEU A 164 -20.08 -22.01 29.90
CA LEU A 164 -21.45 -21.60 30.24
C LEU A 164 -22.42 -22.78 30.35
N ALA A 165 -22.28 -23.81 29.51
CA ALA A 165 -23.10 -25.02 29.59
C ALA A 165 -22.81 -25.84 30.86
N ALA A 166 -21.54 -25.93 31.29
CA ALA A 166 -21.15 -26.62 32.52
C ALA A 166 -21.73 -25.96 33.78
N LEU A 167 -21.80 -24.63 33.81
CA LEU A 167 -22.41 -23.88 34.92
C LEU A 167 -23.94 -24.00 34.96
N TYR A 168 -24.59 -24.25 33.82
CA TYR A 168 -26.04 -24.39 33.72
C TYR A 168 -26.54 -25.80 34.09
N LEU A 169 -25.76 -26.85 33.78
CA LEU A 169 -26.13 -28.24 34.08
C LEU A 169 -25.78 -28.67 35.51
N GLY A 170 -24.84 -28.01 36.19
CA GLY A 170 -24.44 -28.32 37.57
C GLY A 170 -25.36 -27.78 38.66
N LYS A 171 -26.50 -27.18 38.31
CA LYS A 171 -27.43 -26.53 39.26
C LYS A 171 -28.82 -27.17 39.35
N LYS A 172 -28.97 -28.43 38.90
CA LYS A 172 -30.17 -29.23 39.13
C LYS A 172 -29.93 -30.32 40.16
#